data_AF-A0A1G6MZM0-F1
#
_entry.id   AF-A0A1G6MZM0-F1
#
_cell.length_a   1.000
_cell.length_b   1.000
_cell.length_c   1.000
_cell.angle_alpha   90.00
_cell.angle_beta   90.00
_cell.angle_gamma   90.00
#
_symmetry.space_group_name_H-M   'P 1'
#
loop_
_entity.id
_entity.type
_entity.pdbx_description
1 polymer ?
#
loop_
_entity_poly.entity_id
_entity_poly.type
_entity_poly.pdbx_seq_one_letter_code
_entity_poly.pdbx_strand_id
1 'polypeptide(L)'
;MLDLIYLTKSEKQSLEKFSEENPKFYRSKLVRSFLKQYEHQAMFIDALCYPSEENRQKLDEAFRDFYTGVKIVSYLSKTIYWESVNFDKKQRYRNKISPLVLNDSSNLNEVNVLEKIKSTDKSIEEKIIEEKTLAIEEKIEDPKLKIAFLSLTMRQKEVLQSIYGNGENITDTAYQLDISQQAVSKIHKSALKRLKNIYLD
;
A
#
# COMPACT_ATOMS: atom_id res chain seq x y z
N MET A 1 8.21 -19.71 16.55
CA MET A 1 8.50 -21.04 17.11
C MET A 1 8.54 -21.95 15.90
N LEU A 2 9.65 -22.64 15.65
CA LEU A 2 9.82 -23.48 14.45
C LEU A 2 8.72 -24.56 14.47
N ASP A 3 8.05 -24.83 13.35
CA ASP A 3 7.06 -25.90 13.30
C ASP A 3 7.79 -27.24 13.30
N LEU A 4 7.89 -27.82 14.50
CA LEU A 4 8.68 -29.03 14.83
C LEU A 4 7.95 -30.34 14.50
N ILE A 5 6.83 -30.28 13.76
CA ILE A 5 5.89 -31.39 13.60
C ILE A 5 6.44 -32.46 12.62
N TYR A 6 7.31 -32.08 11.68
CA TYR A 6 7.83 -32.97 10.63
C TYR A 6 9.28 -33.41 10.83
N LEU A 7 9.92 -33.02 11.94
CA LEU A 7 11.34 -33.33 12.21
C LEU A 7 11.50 -34.67 12.91
N THR A 8 12.41 -35.50 12.40
CA THR A 8 12.88 -36.72 13.06
C THR A 8 13.58 -36.41 14.38
N LYS A 9 13.69 -37.41 15.27
CA LYS A 9 14.33 -37.26 16.58
C LYS A 9 15.79 -36.80 16.48
N SER A 10 16.50 -37.25 15.44
CA SER A 10 17.89 -36.85 15.17
C SER A 10 18.00 -35.39 14.76
N GLU A 11 17.11 -34.91 13.87
CA GLU A 11 17.15 -33.53 13.41
C GLU A 11 16.77 -32.53 14.51
N LYS A 12 15.85 -32.91 15.41
CA LYS A 12 15.54 -32.11 16.61
C LYS A 12 16.75 -31.90 17.51
N GLN A 13 17.51 -32.97 17.77
CA GLN A 13 18.72 -32.89 18.59
C GLN A 13 19.81 -32.03 17.93
N SER A 14 20.02 -32.17 16.62
CA SER A 14 20.98 -31.33 15.87
C SER A 14 20.59 -29.84 15.93
N LEU A 15 19.29 -29.54 15.82
CA LEU A 15 18.78 -28.18 15.85
C LEU A 15 18.86 -27.55 17.26
N GLU A 16 18.56 -28.32 18.31
CA GLU A 16 18.72 -27.91 19.70
C GLU A 16 20.19 -27.60 20.01
N LYS A 17 21.11 -28.50 19.63
CA LYS A 17 22.55 -28.30 19.78
C LYS A 17 23.04 -27.04 19.05
N PHE A 18 22.60 -26.85 17.81
CA PHE A 18 22.96 -25.64 17.04
C PHE A 18 22.41 -24.36 17.69
N SER A 19 21.21 -24.42 18.27
CA SER A 19 20.60 -23.30 18.99
C SER A 19 21.35 -22.93 20.26
N GLU A 20 21.85 -23.91 21.00
CA GLU A 20 22.68 -23.70 22.19
C GLU A 20 24.05 -23.12 21.84
N GLU A 21 24.67 -23.60 20.76
CA GLU A 21 25.97 -23.13 20.30
C GLU A 21 25.91 -21.73 19.66
N ASN A 22 24.78 -21.35 19.05
CA ASN A 22 24.63 -20.11 18.28
C ASN A 22 23.43 -19.24 18.70
N PRO A 23 23.36 -18.78 19.97
CA PRO A 23 22.20 -18.03 20.47
C PRO A 23 22.00 -16.67 19.77
N LYS A 24 23.07 -16.07 19.23
CA LYS A 24 23.00 -14.80 18.49
C LYS A 24 22.32 -14.96 17.13
N PHE A 25 22.45 -16.12 16.48
CA PHE A 25 21.84 -16.40 15.18
C PHE A 25 20.32 -16.22 15.24
N TYR A 26 19.70 -16.84 16.24
CA TYR A 26 18.26 -16.75 16.48
C TYR A 26 17.81 -15.41 17.06
N ARG A 27 18.70 -14.49 17.43
CA ARG A 27 18.29 -13.12 17.81
C ARG A 27 18.10 -12.20 16.61
N SER A 28 18.69 -12.55 15.47
CA SER A 28 18.55 -11.74 14.25
C SER A 28 17.11 -11.79 13.73
N LYS A 29 16.47 -10.62 13.61
CA LYS A 29 15.13 -10.48 13.03
C LYS A 29 15.12 -10.94 11.57
N LEU A 30 16.22 -10.75 10.84
CA LEU A 30 16.37 -11.19 9.46
C LEU A 30 16.31 -12.72 9.35
N VAL A 31 17.13 -13.40 10.15
CA VAL A 31 17.17 -14.87 10.19
C VAL A 31 15.82 -15.45 10.63
N ARG A 32 15.21 -14.87 11.67
CA ARG A 32 13.85 -15.27 12.08
C ARG A 32 12.82 -15.10 10.97
N SER A 33 12.95 -14.07 10.14
CA SER A 33 12.02 -13.82 9.05
C SER A 33 12.25 -14.78 7.89
N PHE A 34 13.51 -15.11 7.60
CA PHE A 34 13.87 -16.12 6.61
C PHE A 34 13.29 -17.49 6.96
N LEU A 35 13.49 -17.95 8.20
CA LEU A 35 13.03 -19.26 8.70
C LEU A 35 11.52 -19.36 8.96
N LYS A 36 10.71 -18.34 8.63
CA LYS A 36 9.24 -18.44 8.72
C LYS A 36 8.64 -19.21 7.55
N GLN A 37 9.33 -19.24 6.40
CA GLN A 37 8.89 -20.00 5.25
C GLN A 37 9.34 -21.45 5.40
N TYR A 38 8.42 -22.38 5.19
CA TYR A 38 8.66 -23.81 5.35
C TYR A 38 9.82 -24.29 4.47
N GLU A 39 9.90 -23.82 3.22
CA GLU A 39 10.96 -24.17 2.26
C GLU A 39 12.35 -23.77 2.78
N HIS A 40 12.49 -22.54 3.26
CA HIS A 40 13.74 -22.04 3.83
C HIS A 40 14.14 -22.79 5.11
N GLN A 41 13.14 -23.16 5.92
CA GLN A 41 13.36 -23.98 7.10
C GLN A 41 13.85 -25.38 6.73
N ALA A 42 13.25 -26.02 5.72
CA ALA A 42 13.66 -27.33 5.22
C ALA A 42 15.10 -27.29 4.69
N MET A 43 15.44 -26.32 3.84
CA MET A 43 16.82 -26.14 3.35
C MET A 43 17.84 -25.93 4.47
N PHE A 44 17.45 -25.23 5.54
CA PHE A 44 18.30 -25.03 6.71
C PHE A 44 18.52 -26.35 7.48
N ILE A 45 17.47 -27.16 7.64
CA ILE A 45 17.55 -28.47 8.29
C ILE A 45 18.42 -29.42 7.45
N ASP A 46 18.23 -29.45 6.14
CA ASP A 46 19.01 -30.29 5.22
C ASP A 46 20.49 -29.94 5.27
N ALA A 47 20.84 -28.65 5.23
CA ALA A 47 22.23 -28.21 5.33
C ALA A 47 22.86 -28.51 6.72
N LEU A 48 22.05 -28.55 7.77
CA LEU A 48 22.49 -28.82 9.14
C LEU A 48 22.67 -30.33 9.40
N CYS A 49 21.71 -31.15 8.97
CA CYS A 49 21.65 -32.57 9.28
C CYS A 49 22.33 -33.45 8.22
N TYR A 50 22.34 -33.00 6.97
CA TYR A 50 22.95 -33.68 5.83
C TYR A 50 23.90 -32.71 5.10
N PRO A 51 25.02 -32.32 5.73
CA PRO A 51 25.93 -31.34 5.18
C PRO A 51 26.57 -31.87 3.88
N SER A 52 26.17 -31.27 2.77
CA SER A 52 26.78 -31.44 1.45
C SER A 52 27.03 -30.06 0.84
N GLU A 53 27.96 -29.97 -0.10
CA GLU A 53 28.20 -28.71 -0.85
C GLU A 53 26.92 -28.24 -1.56
N GLU A 54 26.14 -29.17 -2.10
CA GLU A 54 24.86 -28.88 -2.75
C GLU A 54 23.83 -28.28 -1.77
N ASN A 55 23.68 -28.86 -0.58
CA ASN A 55 22.71 -28.38 0.41
C ASN A 55 23.11 -27.01 0.98
N ARG A 56 24.42 -26.77 1.13
CA ARG A 56 24.94 -25.45 1.52
C ARG A 56 24.69 -24.40 0.45
N GLN A 57 24.98 -24.72 -0.81
CA GLN A 57 24.73 -23.80 -1.93
C GLN A 57 23.24 -23.45 -2.05
N LYS A 58 22.35 -24.44 -1.96
CA LYS A 58 20.90 -24.21 -1.99
C LYS A 58 20.44 -23.26 -0.88
N LEU A 59 20.92 -23.47 0.35
CA LEU A 59 20.60 -22.60 1.48
C LEU A 59 21.13 -21.18 1.27
N ASP A 60 22.37 -21.03 0.81
CA ASP A 60 23.01 -19.74 0.57
C ASP A 60 22.34 -18.95 -0.56
N GLU A 61 21.95 -19.62 -1.64
CA GLU A 61 21.20 -19.03 -2.75
C GLU A 61 19.81 -18.57 -2.29
N ALA A 62 19.05 -19.42 -1.60
CA ALA A 62 17.75 -19.06 -1.06
C ALA A 62 17.84 -17.88 -0.09
N PHE A 63 18.86 -17.86 0.78
CA PHE A 63 19.07 -16.75 1.71
C PHE A 63 19.45 -15.45 0.96
N ARG A 64 20.26 -15.55 -0.09
CA ARG A 64 20.65 -14.40 -0.92
C ARG A 64 19.44 -13.79 -1.63
N ASP A 65 18.56 -14.62 -2.20
CA ASP A 65 17.36 -14.15 -2.88
C ASP A 65 16.39 -13.48 -1.90
N PHE A 66 16.13 -14.13 -0.77
CA PHE A 66 15.32 -13.56 0.30
C PHE A 66 15.90 -12.21 0.78
N TYR A 67 17.20 -12.16 1.06
CA TYR A 67 17.85 -10.94 1.55
C TYR A 67 17.85 -9.82 0.51
N THR A 68 17.99 -10.16 -0.76
CA THR A 68 17.87 -9.21 -1.87
C THR A 68 16.47 -8.62 -1.94
N GLY A 69 15.42 -9.45 -1.80
CA GLY A 69 14.04 -8.97 -1.71
C GLY A 69 13.82 -7.99 -0.55
N VAL A 70 14.31 -8.33 0.65
CA VAL A 70 14.26 -7.44 1.82
C VAL A 70 14.96 -6.11 1.55
N LYS A 71 16.13 -6.13 0.90
CA LYS A 71 16.88 -4.93 0.52
C LYS A 71 16.11 -4.07 -0.49
N ILE A 72 15.52 -4.68 -1.51
CA ILE A 72 14.74 -3.97 -2.53
C ILE A 72 13.56 -3.25 -1.88
N VAL A 73 12.78 -3.96 -1.06
CA VAL A 73 11.62 -3.35 -0.36
C VAL A 73 12.07 -2.22 0.56
N SER A 74 13.15 -2.40 1.32
CA SER A 74 13.68 -1.36 2.20
C SER A 74 14.19 -0.14 1.42
N TYR A 75 14.82 -0.36 0.27
CA TYR A 75 15.31 0.71 -0.58
C TYR A 75 14.14 1.49 -1.16
N LEU A 76 13.19 0.80 -1.80
CA LEU A 76 12.05 1.43 -2.45
C LEU A 76 11.17 2.20 -1.45
N SER A 77 10.93 1.64 -0.26
CA SER A 77 10.18 2.31 0.81
C SER A 77 10.85 3.63 1.22
N LYS A 78 12.18 3.64 1.36
CA LYS A 78 12.95 4.86 1.66
C LYS A 78 12.90 5.85 0.51
N THR A 79 13.05 5.38 -0.73
CA THR A 79 12.99 6.22 -1.92
C THR A 79 11.63 6.91 -2.02
N ILE A 80 10.53 6.17 -1.92
CA ILE A 80 9.17 6.73 -1.95
C ILE A 80 8.98 7.78 -0.85
N TYR A 81 9.43 7.48 0.38
CA TYR A 81 9.34 8.42 1.49
C TYR A 81 10.09 9.73 1.20
N TRP A 82 11.35 9.65 0.77
CA TRP A 82 12.15 10.84 0.51
C TRP A 82 11.67 11.63 -0.71
N GLU A 83 11.23 10.95 -1.77
CA GLU A 83 10.64 11.61 -2.93
C GLU A 83 9.33 12.33 -2.57
N SER A 84 8.48 11.73 -1.74
CA SER A 84 7.25 12.38 -1.25
C SER A 84 7.58 13.64 -0.44
N VAL A 85 8.56 13.56 0.47
CA VAL A 85 9.02 14.71 1.26
C VAL A 85 9.60 15.81 0.35
N ASN A 86 10.40 15.44 -0.65
CA ASN A 86 10.99 16.39 -1.58
C ASN A 86 9.95 17.05 -2.47
N PHE A 87 8.95 16.28 -2.93
CA PHE A 87 7.82 16.80 -3.67
C PHE A 87 7.07 17.86 -2.85
N ASP A 88 6.70 17.55 -1.61
CA ASP A 88 6.02 18.51 -0.72
C ASP A 88 6.85 19.78 -0.50
N LYS A 89 8.17 19.64 -0.28
CA LYS A 89 9.07 20.79 -0.14
C LYS A 89 9.08 21.65 -1.41
N LYS A 90 9.19 21.02 -2.58
CA LYS A 90 9.15 21.71 -3.88
C LYS A 90 7.82 22.43 -4.07
N GLN A 91 6.69 21.80 -3.74
CA GLN A 91 5.38 22.43 -3.85
C GLN A 91 5.22 23.62 -2.91
N ARG A 92 5.64 23.50 -1.65
CA ARG A 92 5.62 24.62 -0.69
C ARG A 92 6.49 25.79 -1.15
N TYR A 93 7.68 25.49 -1.68
CA TYR A 93 8.58 26.51 -2.22
C TYR A 93 7.97 27.20 -3.45
N ARG A 94 7.40 26.44 -4.39
CA ARG A 94 6.69 26.99 -5.56
C ARG A 94 5.52 27.89 -5.13
N ASN A 95 4.68 27.44 -4.21
CA ASN A 95 3.56 28.23 -3.69
C ASN A 95 4.01 29.51 -2.98
N LYS A 96 5.22 29.50 -2.37
CA LYS A 96 5.81 30.68 -1.74
C LYS A 96 6.36 31.70 -2.76
N ILE A 97 7.03 31.23 -3.82
CA ILE A 97 7.68 32.10 -4.81
C ILE A 97 6.70 32.58 -5.88
N SER A 98 5.74 31.73 -6.25
CA SER A 98 4.71 32.02 -7.23
C SER A 98 3.36 31.64 -6.61
N PRO A 99 2.89 32.42 -5.62
CA PRO A 99 1.53 32.25 -5.15
C PRO A 99 0.60 32.43 -6.36
N LEU A 100 -0.31 31.49 -6.59
CA LEU A 100 -1.29 31.58 -7.66
C LEU A 100 -2.33 32.66 -7.32
N VAL A 101 -1.92 33.93 -7.36
CA VAL A 101 -2.81 35.08 -7.36
C VAL A 101 -3.24 35.29 -8.81
N LEU A 102 -4.15 34.43 -9.28
CA LEU A 102 -4.76 34.54 -10.60
C LEU A 102 -5.87 35.62 -10.66
N ASN A 103 -6.15 36.26 -9.53
CA ASN A 103 -7.31 37.13 -9.37
C ASN A 103 -6.95 38.43 -8.65
N ASP A 104 -5.84 39.07 -9.02
CA ASP A 104 -5.68 40.49 -8.68
C ASP A 104 -6.45 41.29 -9.73
N SER A 105 -7.72 41.59 -9.42
CA SER A 105 -8.65 42.34 -10.28
C SER A 105 -8.28 43.83 -10.41
N SER A 106 -7.01 44.19 -10.16
CA SER A 106 -6.52 45.57 -10.13
C SER A 106 -6.11 46.12 -11.50
N ASN A 107 -6.03 45.30 -12.56
CA ASN A 107 -5.79 45.75 -13.93
C ASN A 107 -6.80 45.19 -14.94
N LEU A 108 -7.90 45.92 -15.13
CA LEU A 108 -9.03 45.59 -16.02
C LEU A 108 -8.73 45.60 -17.53
N ASN A 109 -7.45 45.67 -17.95
CA ASN A 109 -7.07 45.82 -19.37
C ASN A 109 -6.25 44.67 -19.95
N GLU A 110 -5.95 43.62 -19.18
CA GLU A 110 -5.30 42.44 -19.73
C GLU A 110 -6.34 41.37 -20.08
N VAL A 111 -6.51 41.14 -21.38
CA VAL A 111 -7.26 40.02 -21.95
C VAL A 111 -6.89 38.74 -21.19
N ASN A 112 -7.89 38.25 -20.45
CA ASN A 112 -7.98 37.02 -19.67
C ASN A 112 -6.81 36.03 -19.89
N VAL A 113 -5.73 36.17 -19.12
CA VAL A 113 -4.55 35.28 -19.12
C VAL A 113 -4.95 33.80 -18.97
N LEU A 114 -6.10 33.54 -18.33
CA LEU A 114 -6.76 32.23 -18.22
C LEU A 114 -7.09 31.55 -19.56
N GLU A 115 -7.42 32.30 -20.61
CA GLU A 115 -7.73 31.71 -21.92
C GLU A 115 -6.48 31.26 -22.68
N LYS A 116 -5.32 31.86 -22.40
CA LYS A 116 -4.04 31.53 -23.06
C LYS A 116 -3.32 30.33 -22.45
N ILE A 117 -3.69 29.91 -21.23
CA ILE A 117 -3.03 28.81 -20.49
C ILE A 117 -3.75 27.46 -20.69
N LYS A 118 -4.90 27.42 -21.38
CA LYS A 118 -5.58 26.16 -21.72
C LYS A 118 -4.76 25.36 -22.75
N SER A 119 -3.73 24.66 -22.29
CA SER A 119 -3.12 23.57 -23.04
C SER A 119 -4.10 22.40 -23.08
N THR A 120 -4.55 22.04 -24.29
CA THR A 120 -5.47 20.91 -24.52
C THR A 120 -4.80 19.55 -24.32
N ASP A 121 -3.46 19.51 -24.33
CA ASP A 121 -2.70 18.28 -24.16
C ASP A 121 -2.49 17.96 -22.68
N LYS A 122 -3.20 16.94 -22.21
CA LYS A 122 -3.01 16.38 -20.88
C LYS A 122 -1.58 15.87 -20.73
N SER A 123 -0.88 16.33 -19.71
CA SER A 123 0.43 15.82 -19.34
C SER A 123 0.36 14.33 -18.97
N ILE A 124 1.50 13.62 -19.02
CA ILE A 124 1.57 12.21 -18.60
C ILE A 124 1.13 12.06 -17.14
N GLU A 125 1.45 13.04 -16.30
CA GLU A 125 1.05 13.12 -14.89
C GLU A 125 -0.48 13.22 -14.75
N GLU A 126 -1.14 14.03 -15.58
CA GLU A 126 -2.59 14.15 -15.62
C GLU A 126 -3.27 12.85 -16.11
N LYS A 127 -2.66 12.14 -17.07
CA LYS A 127 -3.18 10.82 -17.51
C LYS A 127 -3.08 9.76 -16.42
N ILE A 128 -2.00 9.76 -15.63
CA ILE A 128 -1.85 8.87 -14.46
C ILE A 128 -2.82 9.26 -13.34
N ILE A 129 -3.16 10.55 -13.20
CA ILE A 129 -4.20 11.01 -12.27
C ILE A 129 -5.60 10.61 -12.76
N GLU A 130 -5.85 10.53 -14.07
CA GLU A 130 -7.12 10.00 -14.59
C GLU A 130 -7.31 8.50 -14.34
N GLU A 131 -6.25 7.69 -14.21
CA GLU A 131 -6.42 6.33 -13.67
C GLU A 131 -6.92 6.34 -12.22
N LYS A 132 -6.69 7.43 -11.45
CA LYS A 132 -7.29 7.58 -10.12
C LYS A 132 -8.80 7.84 -10.16
N THR A 133 -9.37 8.27 -11.29
CA THR A 133 -10.83 8.47 -11.43
C THR A 133 -11.58 7.20 -11.80
N LEU A 134 -10.90 6.04 -11.94
CA LEU A 134 -11.56 4.74 -12.01
C LEU A 134 -12.56 4.59 -10.85
N ALA A 135 -13.75 4.10 -11.18
CA ALA A 135 -14.81 3.88 -10.21
C ALA A 135 -14.27 2.95 -9.12
N ILE A 136 -14.61 3.23 -7.87
CA ILE A 136 -14.18 2.42 -6.72
C ILE A 136 -14.56 0.95 -6.90
N GLU A 137 -15.66 0.68 -7.62
CA GLU A 137 -16.10 -0.65 -8.01
C GLU A 137 -15.06 -1.44 -8.82
N GLU A 138 -14.33 -0.77 -9.70
CA GLU A 138 -13.29 -1.39 -10.55
C GLU A 138 -12.00 -1.65 -9.77
N LYS A 139 -11.81 -0.95 -8.65
CA LYS A 139 -10.68 -1.13 -7.72
C LYS A 139 -10.92 -2.26 -6.70
N ILE A 140 -12.13 -2.81 -6.63
CA ILE A 140 -12.47 -3.91 -5.71
C ILE A 140 -12.15 -5.25 -6.39
N GLU A 141 -11.03 -5.85 -5.97
CA GLU A 141 -10.60 -7.18 -6.45
C GLU A 141 -11.32 -8.34 -5.73
N ASP A 142 -11.69 -8.15 -4.45
CA ASP A 142 -12.35 -9.19 -3.67
C ASP A 142 -13.79 -9.44 -4.17
N PRO A 143 -14.13 -10.65 -4.62
CA PRO A 143 -15.44 -10.94 -5.20
C PRO A 143 -16.60 -10.77 -4.21
N LYS A 144 -16.40 -11.12 -2.94
CA LYS A 144 -17.45 -10.98 -1.90
C LYS A 144 -17.71 -9.51 -1.60
N LEU A 145 -16.64 -8.73 -1.46
CA LEU A 145 -16.74 -7.29 -1.27
C LEU A 145 -17.38 -6.61 -2.49
N LYS A 146 -17.10 -7.09 -3.70
CA LYS A 146 -17.71 -6.59 -4.93
C LYS A 146 -19.22 -6.82 -4.96
N ILE A 147 -19.68 -8.03 -4.58
CA ILE A 147 -21.11 -8.34 -4.43
C ILE A 147 -21.76 -7.45 -3.36
N ALA A 148 -21.10 -7.30 -2.20
CA ALA A 148 -21.59 -6.42 -1.14
C ALA A 148 -21.70 -4.97 -1.61
N PHE A 149 -20.72 -4.46 -2.35
CA PHE A 149 -20.73 -3.13 -2.92
C PHE A 149 -21.83 -2.94 -3.95
N LEU A 150 -22.04 -3.92 -4.84
CA LEU A 150 -23.11 -3.90 -5.85
C LEU A 150 -24.51 -3.75 -5.22
N SER A 151 -24.73 -4.33 -4.03
CA SER A 151 -25.99 -4.26 -3.29
C SER A 151 -26.31 -2.90 -2.65
N LEU A 152 -25.34 -1.97 -2.60
CA LEU A 152 -25.53 -0.64 -2.05
C LEU A 152 -26.44 0.21 -2.93
N THR A 153 -27.14 1.16 -2.33
CA THR A 153 -27.93 2.13 -3.10
C THR A 153 -27.02 3.08 -3.86
N MET A 154 -27.52 3.67 -4.96
CA MET A 154 -26.74 4.64 -5.74
C MET A 154 -26.16 5.76 -4.88
N ARG A 155 -26.97 6.29 -3.95
CA ARG A 155 -26.54 7.35 -3.03
C ARG A 155 -25.44 6.91 -2.06
N GLN A 156 -25.45 5.64 -1.65
CA GLN A 156 -24.36 5.06 -0.84
C GLN A 156 -23.08 4.92 -1.66
N LYS A 157 -23.20 4.48 -2.92
CA LYS A 157 -22.06 4.36 -3.84
C LYS A 157 -21.43 5.71 -4.15
N GLU A 158 -22.23 6.74 -4.42
CA GLU A 158 -21.75 8.12 -4.65
C GLU A 158 -20.91 8.65 -3.47
N VAL A 159 -21.43 8.51 -2.24
CA VAL A 159 -20.71 8.94 -1.03
C VAL A 159 -19.41 8.16 -0.84
N LEU A 160 -19.40 6.85 -1.12
CA LEU A 160 -18.17 6.05 -1.03
C LEU A 160 -17.18 6.39 -2.15
N GLN A 161 -17.64 6.67 -3.37
CA GLN A 161 -16.80 7.11 -4.47
C GLN A 161 -16.10 8.44 -4.14
N SER A 162 -16.83 9.43 -3.62
CA SER A 162 -16.24 10.70 -3.20
C SER A 162 -15.20 10.51 -2.10
N ILE A 163 -15.53 9.78 -1.03
CA ILE A 163 -14.63 9.66 0.13
C ILE A 163 -13.42 8.76 -0.16
N TYR A 164 -13.62 7.60 -0.78
CA TYR A 164 -12.57 6.60 -0.96
C TYR A 164 -12.02 6.54 -2.39
N GLY A 165 -12.82 6.85 -3.40
CA GLY A 165 -12.38 6.93 -4.79
C GLY A 165 -11.62 8.22 -5.07
N ASN A 166 -12.16 9.36 -4.64
CA ASN A 166 -11.60 10.70 -4.90
C ASN A 166 -10.78 11.25 -3.72
N GLY A 167 -10.90 10.66 -2.52
CA GLY A 167 -10.17 11.09 -1.33
C GLY A 167 -10.72 12.35 -0.66
N GLU A 168 -11.98 12.69 -0.92
CA GLU A 168 -12.64 13.86 -0.34
C GLU A 168 -12.99 13.64 1.13
N ASN A 169 -13.09 14.74 1.88
CA ASN A 169 -13.62 14.71 3.24
C ASN A 169 -15.16 14.86 3.23
N ILE A 170 -15.80 14.62 4.38
CA ILE A 170 -17.26 14.72 4.53
C ILE A 170 -17.80 16.11 4.15
N THR A 171 -17.01 17.17 4.35
CA THR A 171 -17.46 18.55 4.06
C THR A 171 -17.49 18.83 2.58
N ASP A 172 -16.47 18.38 1.85
CA ASP A 172 -16.34 18.56 0.41
C ASP A 172 -17.34 17.66 -0.33
N THR A 173 -17.53 16.43 0.13
CA THR A 173 -18.58 15.52 -0.38
C THR A 173 -19.98 16.08 -0.14
N ALA A 174 -20.24 16.74 1.00
CA ALA A 174 -21.52 17.38 1.29
C ALA A 174 -21.82 18.53 0.32
N TYR A 175 -20.80 19.34 0.03
CA TYR A 175 -20.89 20.41 -0.96
C TYR A 175 -21.12 19.85 -2.37
N GLN A 176 -20.36 18.83 -2.78
CA GLN A 176 -20.49 18.21 -4.10
C GLN A 176 -21.87 17.57 -4.32
N LEU A 177 -22.41 16.90 -3.30
CA LEU A 177 -23.67 16.17 -3.40
C LEU A 177 -24.91 17.02 -3.04
N ASP A 178 -24.72 18.31 -2.77
CA ASP A 178 -25.75 19.27 -2.34
C ASP A 178 -26.61 18.75 -1.18
N ILE A 179 -25.96 18.24 -0.13
CA ILE A 179 -26.60 17.72 1.07
C ILE A 179 -25.84 18.14 2.33
N SER A 180 -26.48 18.02 3.50
CA SER A 180 -25.80 18.36 4.76
C SER A 180 -24.68 17.36 5.11
N GLN A 181 -23.64 17.84 5.81
CA GLN A 181 -22.55 17.00 6.33
C GLN A 181 -23.07 15.86 7.22
N GLN A 182 -24.14 16.12 7.97
CA GLN A 182 -24.80 15.11 8.81
C GLN A 182 -25.45 14.01 7.96
N ALA A 183 -26.06 14.38 6.82
CA ALA A 183 -26.62 13.42 5.87
C ALA A 183 -25.52 12.55 5.23
N VAL A 184 -24.42 13.16 4.76
CA VAL A 184 -23.25 12.42 4.26
C VAL A 184 -22.72 11.45 5.31
N SER A 185 -22.53 11.92 6.55
CA SER A 185 -22.07 11.08 7.66
C SER A 185 -22.98 9.88 7.93
N LYS A 186 -24.30 10.09 7.85
CA LYS A 186 -25.30 9.02 8.06
C LYS A 186 -25.29 8.02 6.92
N ILE A 187 -25.21 8.49 5.68
CA ILE A 187 -25.15 7.64 4.47
C ILE A 187 -23.86 6.81 4.48
N HIS A 188 -22.72 7.44 4.77
CA HIS A 188 -21.41 6.80 4.89
C HIS A 188 -21.42 5.67 5.93
N LYS A 189 -21.84 5.97 7.17
CA LYS A 189 -21.96 4.95 8.23
C LYS A 189 -22.91 3.81 7.86
N SER A 190 -24.04 4.14 7.23
CA SER A 190 -25.02 3.14 6.80
C SER A 190 -24.46 2.23 5.70
N ALA A 191 -23.72 2.79 4.74
CA ALA A 191 -23.07 2.05 3.67
C ALA A 191 -22.02 1.07 4.23
N LEU A 192 -21.14 1.54 5.11
CA LEU A 192 -20.12 0.70 5.76
C LEU A 192 -20.73 -0.43 6.59
N LYS A 193 -21.83 -0.16 7.31
CA LYS A 193 -22.54 -1.19 8.08
C LYS A 193 -23.10 -2.28 7.16
N ARG A 194 -23.65 -1.92 6.00
CA ARG A 194 -24.16 -2.89 5.01
C ARG A 194 -23.04 -3.72 4.41
N LEU A 195 -21.94 -3.07 4.00
CA LEU A 195 -20.77 -3.77 3.47
C LEU A 195 -20.25 -4.79 4.49
N LYS A 196 -20.13 -4.39 5.76
CA LYS A 196 -19.66 -5.27 6.83
C LYS A 196 -20.57 -6.49 7.03
N ASN A 197 -21.89 -6.29 7.05
CA ASN A 197 -22.82 -7.39 7.26
C ASN A 197 -22.70 -8.41 6.13
N ILE A 198 -22.80 -7.97 4.87
CA ILE A 198 -22.79 -8.87 3.70
C ILE A 198 -21.43 -9.55 3.52
N TYR A 199 -20.33 -8.88 3.89
CA TYR A 199 -19.00 -9.47 3.79
C TYR A 199 -18.72 -10.54 4.86
N LEU A 200 -19.39 -10.45 6.01
CA LEU A 200 -19.21 -11.37 7.15
C LEU A 200 -20.28 -12.48 7.21
N ASP A 201 -21.37 -12.35 6.46
CA ASP A 201 -22.38 -13.39 6.23
C ASP A 201 -21.87 -14.43 5.21
#